data_AF-A0A143ZX59-F1
#
_entry.id   AF-A0A143ZX59-F1
#
_cell.length_a   1.000
_cell.length_b   1.000
_cell.length_c   1.000
_cell.angle_alpha   90.00
_cell.angle_beta   90.00
_cell.angle_gamma   90.00
#
_symmetry.space_group_name_H-M   'P 1'
#
loop_
_entity.id
_entity.type
_entity.pdbx_description
1 polymer ?
#
loop_
_entity_poly.entity_id
_entity_poly.type
_entity_poly.pdbx_seq_one_letter_code
_entity_poly.pdbx_strand_id
1 'polypeptide(L)'
;MRGQNKTWWKVLLGIIGACILLVIGWVVAPIGILIYWLWCRKNQRNLDKKILGAGAAVFVVSLVIFIGVMTDNKVEPASTVPESSMSSEIVSSEASSKVSGQITESSVSKKSEFGTSAKVDEIALKAKEDAETATDEELQEALTWLQENTTSYFQGSDNMEKTMYYGELLNYKYKDTGNAYEKIGWQAFKTVKYVYRGEETVMDDNTHDNLLELKEMLDECDPIVQQEAPSETPVEEEPVAPSKAPAKVESKSPSKAPETEVVDEPEKNTTYVLNTNTKKFHFSSCKEVKKIKPENYSETNSRESAINSGYVPCKKCNP
;
A
#
# COMPACT_ATOMS: atom_id res chain seq x y z
N MET A 1 60.58 -42.91 -6.22
CA MET A 1 59.35 -42.32 -5.62
C MET A 1 58.14 -42.81 -6.39
N ARG A 2 57.29 -43.69 -5.83
CA ARG A 2 56.07 -44.18 -6.53
C ARG A 2 55.00 -44.76 -5.57
N GLY A 3 54.81 -44.11 -4.41
CA GLY A 3 54.03 -44.67 -3.29
C GLY A 3 52.85 -43.85 -2.74
N GLN A 4 52.80 -42.52 -2.93
CA GLN A 4 51.84 -41.66 -2.22
C GLN A 4 50.51 -41.39 -2.97
N ASN A 5 50.39 -41.74 -4.25
CA ASN A 5 49.25 -41.32 -5.08
C ASN A 5 47.95 -42.12 -4.84
N LYS A 6 47.98 -43.22 -4.05
CA LYS A 6 46.81 -44.11 -3.86
C LYS A 6 45.78 -43.62 -2.84
N THR A 7 46.11 -42.64 -2.01
CA THR A 7 45.19 -42.07 -1.00
C THR A 7 44.52 -40.79 -1.49
N TRP A 8 45.22 -39.96 -2.27
CA TRP A 8 44.75 -38.63 -2.67
C TRP A 8 43.45 -38.66 -3.50
N TRP A 9 43.28 -39.65 -4.38
CA TRP A 9 42.04 -39.79 -5.17
C TRP A 9 40.82 -40.14 -4.30
N LYS A 10 41.01 -40.86 -3.17
CA LYS A 10 39.90 -41.13 -2.23
C LYS A 10 39.46 -39.86 -1.48
N VAL A 11 40.42 -39.00 -1.11
CA VAL A 11 40.13 -37.68 -0.52
C VAL A 11 39.41 -36.80 -1.53
N LEU A 12 39.90 -36.75 -2.78
CA LEU A 12 39.29 -35.98 -3.86
C LEU A 12 37.86 -36.45 -4.17
N LEU A 13 37.61 -37.76 -4.23
CA LEU A 13 36.25 -38.32 -4.39
C LEU A 13 35.33 -37.94 -3.22
N GLY A 14 35.84 -37.92 -1.98
CA GLY A 14 35.09 -37.47 -0.81
C GLY A 14 34.70 -35.99 -0.90
N ILE A 15 35.64 -35.13 -1.29
CA ILE A 15 35.39 -33.68 -1.48
C ILE A 15 34.38 -33.45 -2.60
N ILE A 16 34.53 -34.10 -3.75
CA ILE A 16 33.59 -33.99 -4.88
C ILE A 16 32.20 -34.47 -4.46
N GLY A 17 32.10 -35.58 -3.72
CA GLY A 17 30.82 -36.08 -3.18
C GLY A 17 30.16 -35.07 -2.23
N ALA A 18 30.93 -34.44 -1.33
CA ALA A 18 30.43 -33.40 -0.43
C ALA A 18 29.95 -32.16 -1.21
N CYS A 19 30.71 -31.68 -2.19
CA CYS A 19 30.30 -30.56 -3.04
C CYS A 19 29.01 -30.87 -3.84
N ILE A 20 28.88 -32.08 -4.38
CA ILE A 20 27.66 -32.51 -5.09
C ILE A 20 26.46 -32.54 -4.15
N LEU A 21 26.59 -33.07 -2.93
CA LEU A 21 25.51 -33.09 -1.94
C LEU A 21 25.12 -31.67 -1.47
N LEU A 22 26.08 -30.78 -1.30
CA LEU A 22 25.82 -29.36 -0.98
C LEU A 22 25.05 -28.67 -2.12
N VAL A 23 25.47 -28.85 -3.38
CA VAL A 23 24.77 -28.27 -4.55
C VAL A 23 23.37 -28.86 -4.70
N ILE A 24 23.19 -30.18 -4.55
CA ILE A 24 21.88 -30.82 -4.62
C ILE A 24 20.97 -30.29 -3.50
N GLY A 25 21.46 -30.20 -2.25
CA GLY A 25 20.70 -29.64 -1.13
C GLY A 25 20.27 -28.19 -1.37
N TRP A 26 21.20 -27.35 -1.83
CA TRP A 26 20.96 -25.93 -2.08
C TRP A 26 20.11 -25.63 -3.33
N VAL A 27 20.02 -26.55 -4.29
CA VAL A 27 19.20 -26.36 -5.50
C VAL A 27 17.83 -27.02 -5.35
N VAL A 28 17.75 -28.25 -4.84
CA VAL A 28 16.48 -29.00 -4.77
C VAL A 28 15.56 -28.46 -3.67
N ALA A 29 16.09 -28.02 -2.52
CA ALA A 29 15.26 -27.49 -1.44
C ALA A 29 14.49 -26.20 -1.82
N PRO A 30 15.11 -25.12 -2.34
CA PRO A 30 14.37 -23.92 -2.74
C PRO A 30 13.46 -24.16 -3.94
N ILE A 31 13.83 -25.04 -4.89
CA ILE A 31 12.94 -25.41 -5.99
C ILE A 31 11.70 -26.14 -5.46
N GLY A 32 11.85 -27.06 -4.51
CA GLY A 32 10.72 -27.74 -3.85
C GLY A 32 9.80 -26.77 -3.11
N ILE A 33 10.36 -25.82 -2.36
CA ILE A 33 9.61 -24.77 -1.66
C ILE A 33 8.87 -23.86 -2.65
N LEU A 34 9.53 -23.45 -3.75
CA LEU A 34 8.94 -22.61 -4.79
C LEU A 34 7.80 -23.33 -5.53
N ILE A 35 7.97 -24.61 -5.88
CA ILE A 35 6.91 -25.43 -6.51
C ILE A 35 5.71 -25.57 -5.56
N TYR A 36 5.96 -25.84 -4.27
CA TYR A 36 4.90 -25.95 -3.26
C TYR A 36 4.15 -24.61 -3.07
N TRP A 37 4.88 -23.50 -3.01
CA TRP A 37 4.30 -22.15 -2.91
C TRP A 37 3.44 -21.79 -4.13
N LEU A 38 3.94 -22.07 -5.35
CA LEU A 38 3.18 -21.86 -6.59
C LEU A 38 1.93 -22.75 -6.66
N TRP A 39 2.00 -23.98 -6.15
CA TRP A 39 0.84 -24.88 -6.05
C TRP A 39 -0.20 -24.37 -5.05
N CYS A 40 0.22 -23.94 -3.85
CA CYS A 40 -0.66 -23.29 -2.86
C CYS A 40 -1.33 -22.03 -3.43
N ARG A 41 -0.56 -21.16 -4.11
CA ARG A 41 -1.08 -19.94 -4.76
C ARG A 41 -2.11 -20.25 -5.84
N LYS A 42 -1.89 -21.28 -6.66
CA LYS A 42 -2.83 -21.68 -7.72
C LYS A 42 -4.11 -22.35 -7.18
N ASN A 43 -4.05 -22.98 -6.01
CA ASN A 43 -5.14 -23.78 -5.44
C ASN A 43 -5.83 -23.11 -4.23
N GLN A 44 -5.62 -21.81 -3.99
CA GLN A 44 -6.17 -21.05 -2.85
C GLN A 44 -6.08 -21.79 -1.50
N ARG A 45 -4.97 -22.50 -1.26
CA ARG A 45 -4.71 -23.21 0.01
C ARG A 45 -3.75 -22.41 0.86
N ASN A 46 -4.15 -22.16 2.10
CA ASN A 46 -3.32 -21.50 3.10
C ASN A 46 -1.97 -22.22 3.25
N LEU A 47 -0.89 -21.45 3.23
CA LEU A 47 0.47 -21.97 3.36
C LEU A 47 0.72 -22.38 4.83
N ASP A 48 1.02 -23.65 5.08
CA ASP A 48 1.25 -24.11 6.45
C ASP A 48 2.54 -23.51 7.01
N LYS A 49 2.37 -22.59 7.98
CA LYS A 49 3.46 -21.88 8.67
C LYS A 49 4.45 -22.83 9.35
N LYS A 50 4.04 -24.06 9.70
CA LYS A 50 4.91 -25.09 10.28
C LYS A 50 5.94 -25.63 9.27
N ILE A 51 5.53 -25.81 8.01
CA ILE A 51 6.40 -26.29 6.94
C ILE A 51 7.44 -25.23 6.58
N LEU A 52 7.02 -23.96 6.49
CA LEU A 52 7.92 -22.84 6.19
C LEU A 52 8.93 -22.59 7.33
N GLY A 53 8.48 -22.64 8.60
CA GLY A 53 9.34 -22.47 9.76
C GLY A 53 10.40 -23.57 9.91
N ALA A 54 10.03 -24.84 9.64
CA ALA A 54 10.98 -25.96 9.67
C ALA A 54 12.09 -25.81 8.61
N GLY A 55 11.73 -25.40 7.38
CA GLY A 55 12.70 -25.16 6.31
C GLY A 55 13.69 -24.03 6.65
N ALA A 56 13.20 -22.93 7.21
CA ALA A 56 14.03 -21.80 7.63
C ALA A 56 15.02 -22.19 8.75
N ALA A 57 14.57 -22.95 9.75
CA ALA A 57 15.44 -23.40 10.85
C ALA A 57 16.60 -24.28 10.36
N VAL A 58 16.34 -25.23 9.45
CA VAL A 58 17.38 -26.08 8.85
C VAL A 58 18.38 -25.26 8.03
N PHE A 59 17.90 -24.25 7.29
CA PHE A 59 18.76 -23.36 6.51
C PHE A 59 19.69 -22.52 7.41
N VAL A 60 19.16 -21.92 8.48
CA VAL A 60 19.95 -21.12 9.44
C VAL A 60 21.01 -21.97 10.14
N VAL A 61 20.67 -23.17 10.62
CA VAL A 61 21.64 -24.08 11.25
C VAL A 61 22.73 -24.49 10.26
N SER A 62 22.39 -24.79 9.00
CA SER A 62 23.39 -25.10 7.97
C SER A 62 24.29 -23.91 7.64
N LEU A 63 23.75 -22.68 7.65
CA LEU A 63 24.51 -21.45 7.38
C LEU A 63 25.52 -21.18 8.51
N VAL A 64 25.11 -21.32 9.77
CA VAL A 64 25.98 -21.13 10.95
C VAL A 64 27.13 -22.13 10.96
N ILE A 65 26.88 -23.40 10.63
CA ILE A 65 27.95 -24.42 10.51
C ILE A 65 28.93 -24.05 9.39
N PHE A 66 28.44 -23.56 8.25
CA PHE A 66 29.28 -23.18 7.11
C PHE A 66 30.14 -21.94 7.40
N ILE A 67 29.58 -20.94 8.10
CA ILE A 67 30.32 -19.74 8.55
C ILE A 67 31.39 -20.12 9.58
N GLY A 68 31.07 -20.98 10.55
CA GLY A 68 32.02 -21.42 11.58
C GLY A 68 33.26 -22.12 11.01
N VAL A 69 33.13 -22.87 9.92
CA VAL A 69 34.26 -23.53 9.22
C VAL A 69 35.14 -22.53 8.46
N MET A 70 34.66 -21.34 8.14
CA MET A 70 35.44 -20.29 7.46
C MET A 70 36.24 -19.38 8.42
N THR A 71 35.96 -19.40 9.74
CA THR A 71 36.56 -18.46 10.69
C THR A 71 37.88 -18.90 11.34
N ASP A 72 38.34 -20.15 11.15
CA ASP A 72 39.55 -20.68 11.80
C ASP A 72 40.89 -20.32 11.11
N ASN A 73 40.89 -19.44 10.11
CA ASN A 73 42.12 -18.89 9.51
C ASN A 73 42.46 -17.50 10.05
N LYS A 74 42.78 -17.44 11.35
CA LYS A 74 43.30 -16.23 12.00
C LYS A 74 44.76 -15.98 11.60
N VAL A 75 44.97 -15.16 10.57
CA VAL A 75 46.27 -14.55 10.26
C VAL A 75 46.30 -13.14 10.85
N GLU A 76 47.30 -12.86 11.69
CA GLU A 76 47.45 -11.55 12.34
C GLU A 76 47.99 -10.48 11.36
N PRO A 77 47.53 -9.22 11.45
CA PRO A 77 47.92 -8.18 10.52
C PRO A 77 49.27 -7.55 10.87
N ALA A 78 50.25 -7.65 9.97
CA ALA A 78 51.49 -6.88 10.04
C ALA A 78 51.28 -5.46 9.48
N SER A 79 51.57 -4.46 10.29
CA SER A 79 51.57 -3.04 9.91
C SER A 79 52.81 -2.68 9.07
N THR A 80 52.63 -1.99 7.94
CA THR A 80 53.53 -0.93 7.44
C THR A 80 52.91 -0.14 6.28
N VAL A 81 52.93 1.19 6.38
CA VAL A 81 52.75 2.22 5.33
C VAL A 81 53.90 3.22 5.60
N PRO A 82 54.72 3.66 4.62
CA PRO A 82 54.35 4.67 3.61
C PRO A 82 55.03 4.40 2.23
N GLU A 83 55.06 5.26 1.19
CA GLU A 83 54.72 6.69 0.97
C GLU A 83 54.55 6.95 -0.55
N SER A 84 54.34 8.24 -0.94
CA SER A 84 54.54 8.80 -2.30
C SER A 84 53.42 8.57 -3.34
N SER A 85 53.04 9.54 -4.19
CA SER A 85 53.12 11.02 -4.15
C SER A 85 52.25 11.58 -5.30
N MET A 86 51.75 12.82 -5.18
CA MET A 86 51.88 13.86 -6.21
C MET A 86 51.27 15.18 -5.75
N SER A 87 52.01 16.27 -6.00
CA SER A 87 51.69 17.62 -5.55
C SER A 87 51.18 18.50 -6.70
N SER A 88 50.34 19.48 -6.40
CA SER A 88 50.30 20.76 -7.12
C SER A 88 49.71 21.86 -6.24
N GLU A 89 50.56 22.76 -5.75
CA GLU A 89 50.22 24.01 -5.05
C GLU A 89 49.98 25.19 -6.04
N ILE A 90 49.79 26.40 -5.46
CA ILE A 90 49.89 27.78 -6.03
C ILE A 90 48.57 28.37 -6.61
N VAL A 91 48.04 29.52 -6.14
CA VAL A 91 48.27 30.23 -4.86
C VAL A 91 47.06 31.09 -4.41
N SER A 92 46.76 30.98 -3.11
CA SER A 92 46.36 32.00 -2.11
C SER A 92 46.11 33.47 -2.49
N SER A 93 45.05 34.07 -1.92
CA SER A 93 45.07 35.46 -1.45
C SER A 93 44.13 35.63 -0.24
N GLU A 94 44.70 35.89 0.94
CA GLU A 94 43.94 36.11 2.19
C GLU A 94 43.35 37.53 2.27
N ALA A 95 42.19 37.66 2.93
CA ALA A 95 41.83 38.87 3.65
C ALA A 95 40.89 38.52 4.82
N SER A 96 41.38 38.70 6.05
CA SER A 96 40.63 38.45 7.29
C SER A 96 39.54 39.50 7.52
N SER A 97 38.35 39.04 7.94
CA SER A 97 37.59 39.79 8.93
C SER A 97 36.74 38.88 9.83
N LYS A 98 36.91 39.06 11.13
CA LYS A 98 36.21 38.33 12.20
C LYS A 98 34.94 39.09 12.57
N VAL A 99 33.77 38.57 12.20
CA VAL A 99 32.48 39.01 12.77
C VAL A 99 31.76 37.81 13.38
N SER A 100 31.58 37.89 14.70
CA SER A 100 30.67 37.02 15.45
C SER A 100 29.23 37.40 15.11
N GLY A 101 28.46 36.47 14.58
CA GLY A 101 27.03 36.63 14.32
C GLY A 101 26.35 35.27 14.36
N GLN A 102 25.18 35.19 15.01
CA GLN A 102 24.40 33.96 15.09
C GLN A 102 24.05 33.48 13.68
N ILE A 103 24.40 32.23 13.36
CA ILE A 103 23.66 31.49 12.33
C ILE A 103 22.58 30.73 13.09
N THR A 104 21.41 31.36 13.10
CA THR A 104 20.14 30.75 13.48
C THR A 104 19.93 29.42 12.77
N GLU A 105 19.32 28.47 13.47
CA GLU A 105 18.69 27.31 12.86
C GLU A 105 17.62 27.80 11.87
N SER A 106 18.00 27.94 10.60
CA SER A 106 17.07 28.04 9.50
C SER A 106 16.96 26.65 8.88
N SER A 107 16.33 25.74 9.62
CA SER A 107 15.77 24.51 9.08
C SER A 107 14.62 24.89 8.15
N VAL A 108 14.97 25.36 6.94
CA VAL A 108 14.02 25.63 5.87
C VAL A 108 13.37 24.30 5.53
N SER A 109 12.16 24.11 6.05
CA SER A 109 11.29 23.00 5.72
C SER A 109 10.99 23.06 4.23
N LYS A 110 11.71 22.23 3.46
CA LYS A 110 11.24 21.83 2.14
C LYS A 110 9.92 21.11 2.36
N LYS A 111 8.81 21.84 2.22
CA LYS A 111 7.46 21.30 2.09
C LYS A 111 7.54 20.17 1.07
N SER A 112 7.23 18.95 1.48
CA SER A 112 7.38 17.79 0.59
C SER A 112 6.42 17.91 -0.59
N GLU A 113 6.88 17.49 -1.76
CA GLU A 113 6.16 17.70 -3.02
C GLU A 113 5.17 16.56 -3.29
N PHE A 114 4.07 16.89 -3.96
CA PHE A 114 3.04 15.92 -4.36
C PHE A 114 3.66 14.76 -5.15
N GLY A 115 3.15 13.55 -4.89
CA GLY A 115 3.60 12.33 -5.55
C GLY A 115 4.97 11.81 -5.13
N THR A 116 5.64 12.43 -4.15
CA THR A 116 6.92 11.94 -3.64
C THR A 116 6.74 10.92 -2.51
N SER A 117 7.67 9.96 -2.40
CA SER A 117 7.73 9.06 -1.24
C SER A 117 7.85 9.83 0.07
N ALA A 118 8.61 10.94 0.08
CA ALA A 118 8.76 11.80 1.26
C ALA A 118 7.42 12.39 1.75
N LYS A 119 6.49 12.72 0.84
CA LYS A 119 5.15 13.18 1.20
C LYS A 119 4.27 12.05 1.72
N VAL A 120 4.41 10.83 1.18
CA VAL A 120 3.76 9.63 1.73
C VAL A 120 4.26 9.34 3.15
N ASP A 121 5.57 9.43 3.38
CA ASP A 121 6.19 9.24 4.71
C ASP A 121 5.75 10.34 5.70
N GLU A 122 5.63 11.60 5.26
CA GLU A 122 5.07 12.72 6.04
C GLU A 122 3.62 12.46 6.47
N ILE A 123 2.78 11.96 5.56
CA ILE A 123 1.37 11.62 5.84
C ILE A 123 1.27 10.47 6.85
N ALA A 124 2.07 9.41 6.67
CA ALA A 124 2.07 8.26 7.58
C ALA A 124 2.59 8.63 8.98
N LEU A 125 3.64 9.47 9.07
CA LEU A 125 4.14 9.99 10.34
C LEU A 125 3.08 10.85 11.04
N LYS A 126 2.44 11.77 10.33
CA LYS A 126 1.35 12.59 10.89
C LYS A 126 0.20 11.73 11.41
N ALA A 127 -0.29 10.80 10.59
CA ALA A 127 -1.39 9.91 10.96
C ALA A 127 -1.03 9.03 12.18
N LYS A 128 0.23 8.61 12.30
CA LYS A 128 0.73 7.90 13.48
C LYS A 128 0.71 8.75 14.75
N GLU A 129 1.18 10.00 14.67
CA GLU A 129 1.16 10.93 15.80
C GLU A 129 -0.26 11.24 16.24
N ASP A 130 -1.15 11.56 15.30
CA ASP A 130 -2.56 11.86 15.59
C ASP A 130 -3.30 10.61 16.16
N ALA A 131 -2.95 9.39 15.73
CA ALA A 131 -3.54 8.14 16.24
C ALA A 131 -3.28 7.88 17.74
N GLU A 132 -2.23 8.46 18.33
CA GLU A 132 -1.95 8.33 19.77
C GLU A 132 -3.05 9.00 20.63
N THR A 133 -3.66 10.07 20.13
CA THR A 133 -4.70 10.83 20.82
C THR A 133 -6.09 10.75 20.18
N ALA A 134 -6.22 10.21 18.96
CA ALA A 134 -7.47 10.19 18.20
C ALA A 134 -8.65 9.60 18.99
N THR A 135 -9.79 10.30 19.01
CA THR A 135 -11.02 9.85 19.68
C THR A 135 -11.84 8.89 18.80
N ASP A 136 -12.79 8.17 19.40
CA ASP A 136 -13.66 7.25 18.65
C ASP A 136 -14.50 7.99 17.58
N GLU A 137 -14.85 9.26 17.82
CA GLU A 137 -15.54 10.13 16.86
C GLU A 137 -14.65 10.52 15.67
N GLU A 138 -13.37 10.86 15.91
CA GLU A 138 -12.41 11.19 14.84
C GLU A 138 -12.10 9.96 13.97
N LEU A 139 -12.05 8.78 14.60
CA LEU A 139 -11.87 7.49 13.92
C LEU A 139 -13.13 7.10 13.13
N GLN A 140 -14.31 7.36 13.66
CA GLN A 140 -15.56 7.19 12.92
C GLN A 140 -15.69 8.19 11.76
N GLU A 141 -15.25 9.45 11.91
CA GLU A 141 -15.18 10.40 10.79
C GLU A 141 -14.27 9.86 9.67
N ALA A 142 -13.10 9.34 10.03
CA ALA A 142 -12.16 8.73 9.10
C ALA A 142 -12.79 7.52 8.36
N LEU A 143 -13.48 6.64 9.09
CA LEU A 143 -14.18 5.48 8.51
C LEU A 143 -15.34 5.89 7.60
N THR A 144 -16.22 6.81 8.05
CA THR A 144 -17.34 7.34 7.27
C THR A 144 -16.85 8.01 5.99
N TRP A 145 -15.80 8.84 6.07
CA TRP A 145 -15.27 9.50 4.88
C TRP A 145 -14.75 8.49 3.86
N LEU A 146 -14.06 7.42 4.30
CA LEU A 146 -13.65 6.33 3.40
C LEU A 146 -14.89 5.68 2.73
N GLN A 147 -15.90 5.30 3.52
CA GLN A 147 -17.15 4.71 2.98
C GLN A 147 -17.85 5.62 1.95
N GLU A 148 -17.91 6.93 2.19
CA GLU A 148 -18.56 7.89 1.29
C GLU A 148 -17.73 8.27 0.05
N ASN A 149 -16.40 8.10 0.08
CA ASN A 149 -15.48 8.61 -0.96
C ASN A 149 -14.86 7.52 -1.86
N THR A 150 -15.44 6.31 -1.90
CA THR A 150 -14.91 5.17 -2.67
C THR A 150 -14.88 5.37 -4.21
N THR A 151 -15.39 6.49 -4.73
CA THR A 151 -15.29 6.90 -6.14
C THR A 151 -14.41 8.15 -6.35
N SER A 152 -13.99 8.82 -5.28
CA SER A 152 -13.24 10.08 -5.30
C SER A 152 -11.80 9.99 -4.79
N TYR A 153 -11.38 8.86 -4.21
CA TYR A 153 -10.01 8.62 -3.72
C TYR A 153 -8.87 9.04 -4.66
N PHE A 154 -9.04 8.86 -5.98
CA PHE A 154 -8.04 9.21 -6.99
C PHE A 154 -8.29 10.57 -7.67
N GLN A 155 -9.30 11.33 -7.23
CA GLN A 155 -9.64 12.64 -7.78
C GLN A 155 -8.82 13.73 -7.07
N GLY A 156 -7.70 14.10 -7.69
CA GLY A 156 -6.81 15.16 -7.20
C GLY A 156 -5.92 14.74 -6.02
N SER A 157 -4.98 15.61 -5.66
CA SER A 157 -4.03 15.37 -4.56
C SER A 157 -4.73 15.14 -3.24
N ASP A 158 -5.71 15.98 -2.93
CA ASP A 158 -6.22 16.14 -1.57
C ASP A 158 -7.00 14.89 -1.13
N ASN A 159 -7.77 14.28 -2.03
CA ASN A 159 -8.45 13.01 -1.75
C ASN A 159 -7.45 11.86 -1.63
N MET A 160 -6.37 11.84 -2.42
CA MET A 160 -5.35 10.81 -2.31
C MET A 160 -4.61 10.90 -0.96
N GLU A 161 -4.20 12.12 -0.57
CA GLU A 161 -3.54 12.37 0.71
C GLU A 161 -4.46 12.08 1.89
N LYS A 162 -5.74 12.46 1.80
CA LYS A 162 -6.76 12.19 2.82
C LYS A 162 -7.08 10.69 2.95
N THR A 163 -7.10 9.94 1.85
CA THR A 163 -7.27 8.48 1.86
C THR A 163 -6.07 7.79 2.54
N MET A 164 -4.84 8.24 2.22
CA MET A 164 -3.63 7.73 2.88
C MET A 164 -3.59 8.09 4.37
N TYR A 165 -3.97 9.31 4.72
CA TYR A 165 -4.02 9.80 6.11
C TYR A 165 -5.01 9.01 6.97
N TYR A 166 -6.29 8.92 6.56
CA TYR A 166 -7.28 8.16 7.31
C TYR A 166 -7.00 6.65 7.30
N GLY A 167 -6.41 6.14 6.23
CA GLY A 167 -5.92 4.77 6.17
C GLY A 167 -4.88 4.48 7.26
N GLU A 168 -3.80 5.27 7.30
CA GLU A 168 -2.76 5.12 8.31
C GLU A 168 -3.25 5.44 9.73
N LEU A 169 -4.20 6.37 9.91
CA LEU A 169 -4.80 6.70 11.22
C LEU A 169 -5.49 5.48 11.84
N LEU A 170 -6.36 4.81 11.06
CA LEU A 170 -7.02 3.56 11.49
C LEU A 170 -6.00 2.43 11.69
N ASN A 171 -5.02 2.29 10.79
CA ASN A 171 -3.95 1.29 10.88
C ASN A 171 -3.16 1.43 12.19
N TYR A 172 -2.65 2.63 12.49
CA TYR A 172 -1.87 2.88 13.71
C TYR A 172 -2.68 2.78 14.99
N LYS A 173 -3.93 3.28 15.00
CA LYS A 173 -4.82 3.17 16.18
C LYS A 173 -5.10 1.72 16.57
N TYR A 174 -5.34 0.86 15.59
CA TYR A 174 -5.72 -0.53 15.78
C TYR A 174 -4.57 -1.52 15.50
N LYS A 175 -3.33 -1.04 15.50
CA LYS A 175 -2.13 -1.81 15.17
C LYS A 175 -1.97 -3.07 16.03
N ASP A 176 -1.57 -4.16 15.41
CA ASP A 176 -1.34 -5.48 16.02
C ASP A 176 -2.60 -6.14 16.62
N THR A 177 -3.82 -5.61 16.38
CA THR A 177 -5.08 -6.20 16.87
C THR A 177 -5.65 -7.29 15.95
N GLY A 178 -5.31 -7.25 14.67
CA GLY A 178 -5.88 -8.09 13.62
C GLY A 178 -7.35 -7.81 13.31
N ASN A 179 -7.92 -6.67 13.73
CA ASN A 179 -9.33 -6.35 13.59
C ASN A 179 -9.73 -5.91 12.16
N ALA A 180 -10.94 -5.38 11.96
CA ALA A 180 -11.36 -4.87 10.64
C ALA A 180 -10.69 -3.54 10.30
N TYR A 181 -10.69 -2.59 11.24
CA TYR A 181 -10.17 -1.23 11.08
C TYR A 181 -8.67 -1.18 10.73
N GLU A 182 -7.84 -2.02 11.36
CA GLU A 182 -6.40 -2.14 11.03
C GLU A 182 -6.21 -2.53 9.56
N LYS A 183 -6.97 -3.53 9.10
CA LYS A 183 -6.91 -4.03 7.73
C LYS A 183 -7.43 -2.99 6.73
N ILE A 184 -8.58 -2.36 7.02
CA ILE A 184 -9.17 -1.29 6.21
C ILE A 184 -8.18 -0.13 6.10
N GLY A 185 -7.53 0.23 7.20
CA GLY A 185 -6.52 1.28 7.24
C GLY A 185 -5.35 1.02 6.29
N TRP A 186 -4.72 -0.15 6.44
CA TRP A 186 -3.66 -0.59 5.54
C TRP A 186 -4.12 -0.73 4.08
N GLN A 187 -5.35 -1.18 3.86
CA GLN A 187 -5.95 -1.32 2.53
C GLN A 187 -6.16 0.03 1.85
N ALA A 188 -6.71 1.03 2.55
CA ALA A 188 -6.89 2.38 2.04
C ALA A 188 -5.54 3.02 1.66
N PHE A 189 -4.55 2.90 2.55
CA PHE A 189 -3.19 3.37 2.28
C PHE A 189 -2.56 2.68 1.06
N LYS A 190 -2.60 1.34 0.97
CA LYS A 190 -1.99 0.59 -0.14
C LYS A 190 -2.67 0.88 -1.48
N THR A 191 -3.99 1.09 -1.48
CA THR A 191 -4.80 1.35 -2.69
C THR A 191 -4.39 2.64 -3.40
N VAL A 192 -4.02 3.66 -2.64
CA VAL A 192 -3.72 4.99 -3.19
C VAL A 192 -2.23 5.25 -3.38
N LYS A 193 -1.36 4.80 -2.45
CA LYS A 193 0.05 5.25 -2.41
C LYS A 193 0.87 4.93 -3.67
N TYR A 194 0.55 3.84 -4.37
CA TYR A 194 1.25 3.46 -5.60
C TYR A 194 0.86 4.36 -6.78
N VAL A 195 -0.42 4.72 -6.89
CA VAL A 195 -0.91 5.67 -7.90
C VAL A 195 -0.44 7.08 -7.60
N TYR A 196 -0.47 7.49 -6.32
CA TYR A 196 0.04 8.78 -5.87
C TYR A 196 1.51 8.98 -6.28
N ARG A 197 2.35 7.96 -6.13
CA ARG A 197 3.77 7.96 -6.52
C ARG A 197 4.03 7.76 -8.03
N GLY A 198 2.98 7.51 -8.83
CA GLY A 198 3.12 7.17 -10.24
C GLY A 198 3.79 5.81 -10.51
N GLU A 199 3.78 4.90 -9.54
CA GLU A 199 4.24 3.51 -9.71
C GLU A 199 3.15 2.62 -10.34
N GLU A 200 1.89 2.96 -10.08
CA GLU A 200 0.71 2.40 -10.72
C GLU A 200 -0.18 3.54 -11.27
N THR A 201 -1.18 3.18 -12.06
CA THR A 201 -2.22 4.09 -12.57
C THR A 201 -3.60 3.58 -12.14
N VAL A 202 -4.61 4.45 -12.20
CA VAL A 202 -6.01 4.07 -11.98
C VAL A 202 -6.55 3.04 -12.99
N MET A 203 -5.75 2.68 -14.01
CA MET A 203 -6.10 1.72 -15.06
C MET A 203 -5.42 0.35 -14.89
N ASP A 204 -4.56 0.18 -13.89
CA ASP A 204 -3.84 -1.07 -13.67
C ASP A 204 -4.68 -2.05 -12.86
N ASP A 205 -4.59 -3.34 -13.24
CA ASP A 205 -5.40 -4.41 -12.65
C ASP A 205 -5.21 -4.49 -11.12
N ASN A 206 -3.97 -4.29 -10.62
CA ASN A 206 -3.67 -4.21 -9.18
C ASN A 206 -4.45 -3.10 -8.48
N THR A 207 -4.46 -1.88 -9.04
CA THR A 207 -5.15 -0.72 -8.47
C THR A 207 -6.66 -0.96 -8.40
N HIS A 208 -7.23 -1.55 -9.45
CA HIS A 208 -8.63 -1.93 -9.50
C HIS A 208 -8.97 -2.98 -8.44
N ASP A 209 -8.18 -4.04 -8.34
CA ASP A 209 -8.39 -5.12 -7.37
C ASP A 209 -8.23 -4.63 -5.92
N ASN A 210 -7.25 -3.75 -5.66
CA ASN A 210 -7.08 -3.09 -4.36
C ASN A 210 -8.30 -2.23 -3.98
N LEU A 211 -8.85 -1.48 -4.94
CA LEU A 211 -10.05 -0.65 -4.74
C LEU A 211 -11.31 -1.49 -4.50
N LEU A 212 -11.43 -2.65 -5.16
CA LEU A 212 -12.54 -3.57 -4.96
C LEU A 212 -12.46 -4.26 -3.59
N GLU A 213 -11.29 -4.78 -3.21
CA GLU A 213 -11.02 -5.32 -1.86
C GLU A 213 -11.30 -4.27 -0.77
N LEU A 214 -10.93 -3.01 -0.99
CA LEU A 214 -11.24 -1.92 -0.06
C LEU A 214 -12.74 -1.66 0.09
N LYS A 215 -13.50 -1.68 -1.01
CA LYS A 215 -14.96 -1.49 -0.99
C LYS A 215 -15.66 -2.61 -0.24
N GLU A 216 -15.32 -3.86 -0.55
CA GLU A 216 -15.88 -5.03 0.15
C GLU A 216 -15.60 -4.96 1.66
N MET A 217 -14.39 -4.58 2.06
CA MET A 217 -14.04 -4.42 3.47
C MET A 217 -14.74 -3.25 4.16
N LEU A 218 -15.07 -2.17 3.45
CA LEU A 218 -15.79 -1.01 3.98
C LEU A 218 -17.30 -1.26 4.09
N ASP A 219 -17.88 -2.04 3.17
CA ASP A 219 -19.29 -2.47 3.17
C ASP A 219 -19.59 -3.50 4.28
N GLU A 220 -18.61 -4.35 4.63
CA GLU A 220 -18.71 -5.32 5.74
C GLU A 220 -18.33 -4.74 7.12
N CYS A 221 -17.96 -3.46 7.22
CA CYS A 221 -17.43 -2.87 8.44
C CYS A 221 -18.52 -2.34 9.38
N ASP A 222 -18.54 -2.84 10.63
CA ASP A 222 -19.32 -2.23 11.71
C ASP A 222 -18.79 -0.82 12.06
N PRO A 223 -19.66 0.12 12.45
CA PRO A 223 -19.23 1.45 12.89
C PRO A 223 -18.44 1.41 14.21
N ILE A 224 -17.51 2.35 14.34
CA ILE A 224 -16.79 2.67 15.58
C ILE A 224 -17.75 3.45 16.48
N VAL A 225 -18.37 2.74 17.41
CA VAL A 225 -19.23 3.33 18.44
C VAL A 225 -18.40 3.53 19.71
N GLN A 226 -18.53 4.70 20.34
CA GLN A 226 -18.03 4.91 21.71
C GLN A 226 -18.47 3.74 22.60
N GLN A 227 -17.55 3.16 23.37
CA GLN A 227 -17.98 2.37 24.52
C GLN A 227 -18.55 3.31 25.57
N GLU A 228 -19.88 3.47 25.59
CA GLU A 228 -20.57 4.00 26.77
C GLU A 228 -20.10 3.19 27.97
N ALA A 229 -19.39 3.85 28.89
CA ALA A 229 -18.88 3.20 30.09
C ALA A 229 -20.07 2.53 30.81
N PRO A 230 -19.95 1.27 31.25
CA PRO A 230 -21.06 0.56 31.87
C PRO A 230 -21.54 1.36 33.08
N SER A 231 -22.73 1.95 32.97
CA SER A 231 -23.33 2.78 34.01
C SER A 231 -23.74 1.90 35.18
N GLU A 232 -22.79 1.64 36.10
CA GLU A 232 -23.06 1.10 37.42
C GLU A 232 -23.79 2.16 38.28
N THR A 233 -25.05 2.39 37.96
CA THR A 233 -26.01 3.07 38.85
C THR A 233 -27.10 2.06 39.25
N PRO A 234 -27.26 1.76 40.54
CA PRO A 234 -28.25 0.78 41.00
C PRO A 234 -29.68 1.11 40.58
N VAL A 235 -30.45 0.06 40.34
CA VAL A 235 -31.90 0.15 40.12
C VAL A 235 -32.56 0.72 41.38
N GLU A 236 -33.15 1.91 41.27
CA GLU A 236 -34.17 2.40 42.19
C GLU A 236 -35.50 2.49 41.42
N GLU A 237 -36.54 1.90 42.01
CA GLU A 237 -37.80 1.54 41.35
C GLU A 237 -38.93 2.51 41.72
N GLU A 238 -39.99 2.54 40.89
CA GLU A 238 -41.28 3.23 41.08
C GLU A 238 -41.38 4.76 40.79
N PRO A 239 -42.59 5.26 40.42
CA PRO A 239 -43.64 4.61 39.64
C PRO A 239 -44.23 5.47 38.49
N VAL A 240 -44.97 4.80 37.61
CA VAL A 240 -45.51 5.33 36.34
C VAL A 240 -46.88 6.02 36.51
N ALA A 241 -47.09 7.18 35.87
CA ALA A 241 -48.43 7.68 35.52
C ALA A 241 -48.42 8.58 34.26
N PRO A 242 -49.51 8.65 33.45
CA PRO A 242 -49.40 8.91 32.00
C PRO A 242 -50.12 10.18 31.48
N SER A 243 -49.90 10.51 30.19
CA SER A 243 -50.64 11.43 29.27
C SER A 243 -49.66 12.36 28.53
N LYS A 244 -49.72 12.63 27.20
CA LYS A 244 -50.70 12.34 26.14
C LYS A 244 -50.03 12.40 24.75
N ALA A 245 -50.53 11.65 23.77
CA ALA A 245 -50.35 11.96 22.34
C ALA A 245 -51.33 13.10 21.91
N PRO A 246 -51.21 13.77 20.74
CA PRO A 246 -51.34 13.11 19.42
C PRO A 246 -50.60 13.73 18.21
N ALA A 247 -50.87 13.12 17.04
CA ALA A 247 -50.98 13.73 15.69
C ALA A 247 -49.77 13.70 14.71
N LYS A 248 -49.74 12.59 13.96
CA LYS A 248 -49.30 12.46 12.55
C LYS A 248 -49.86 13.57 11.64
N VAL A 249 -49.03 14.15 10.77
CA VAL A 249 -49.42 14.70 9.43
C VAL A 249 -48.32 14.37 8.41
N GLU A 250 -48.67 14.39 7.12
CA GLU A 250 -48.06 13.68 6.01
C GLU A 250 -47.59 14.64 4.89
N SER A 251 -46.48 14.28 4.21
CA SER A 251 -46.00 14.70 2.88
C SER A 251 -46.37 16.08 2.29
N LYS A 252 -45.33 16.88 1.94
CA LYS A 252 -45.32 17.68 0.70
C LYS A 252 -43.93 18.25 0.33
N SER A 253 -43.52 18.03 -0.92
CA SER A 253 -42.54 18.85 -1.64
C SER A 253 -43.21 20.16 -2.10
N PRO A 254 -42.49 21.30 -2.19
CA PRO A 254 -41.96 21.70 -3.50
C PRO A 254 -40.60 22.43 -3.51
N SER A 255 -39.95 22.33 -4.67
CA SER A 255 -38.82 23.14 -5.18
C SER A 255 -38.90 24.65 -4.91
N LYS A 256 -37.77 25.30 -4.56
CA LYS A 256 -36.94 26.10 -5.50
C LYS A 256 -35.64 26.62 -4.84
N ALA A 257 -34.59 26.82 -5.64
CA ALA A 257 -33.24 27.25 -5.24
C ALA A 257 -33.16 28.68 -4.66
N PRO A 258 -32.00 29.04 -4.08
CA PRO A 258 -31.19 30.03 -4.81
C PRO A 258 -29.80 29.51 -5.23
N GLU A 259 -29.57 29.68 -6.52
CA GLU A 259 -28.30 29.77 -7.23
C GLU A 259 -27.18 30.45 -6.40
N THR A 260 -26.03 29.79 -6.31
CA THR A 260 -24.78 30.40 -5.84
C THR A 260 -23.69 29.99 -6.83
N GLU A 261 -23.04 30.97 -7.46
CA GLU A 261 -22.11 30.74 -8.55
C GLU A 261 -20.85 30.00 -8.05
N VAL A 262 -20.62 28.79 -8.55
CA VAL A 262 -19.31 28.14 -8.57
C VAL A 262 -18.91 28.02 -10.04
N VAL A 263 -17.68 28.42 -10.36
CA VAL A 263 -17.22 28.50 -11.75
C VAL A 263 -16.85 27.11 -12.25
N ASP A 264 -17.81 26.44 -12.91
CA ASP A 264 -17.56 25.19 -13.62
C ASP A 264 -16.60 25.42 -14.80
N GLU A 265 -15.49 24.69 -14.80
CA GLU A 265 -14.69 24.49 -16.01
C GLU A 265 -15.48 23.56 -16.96
N PRO A 266 -15.63 23.88 -18.25
CA PRO A 266 -16.58 23.16 -19.11
C PRO A 266 -16.10 21.74 -19.42
N GLU A 267 -16.66 20.75 -18.70
CA GLU A 267 -16.59 19.35 -19.10
C GLU A 267 -17.09 19.23 -20.55
N LYS A 268 -16.20 18.80 -21.44
CA LYS A 268 -16.52 18.59 -22.85
C LYS A 268 -17.52 17.46 -22.95
N ASN A 269 -18.80 17.81 -23.09
CA ASN A 269 -19.95 16.91 -23.19
C ASN A 269 -19.79 15.95 -24.39
N THR A 270 -19.06 14.86 -24.17
CA THR A 270 -18.55 13.95 -25.20
C THR A 270 -19.29 12.63 -25.07
N THR A 271 -20.10 12.28 -26.07
CA THR A 271 -20.82 11.00 -26.05
C THR A 271 -19.87 9.83 -26.26
N TYR A 272 -19.78 8.97 -25.25
CA TYR A 272 -19.09 7.69 -25.27
C TYR A 272 -20.05 6.57 -25.66
N VAL A 273 -19.56 5.61 -26.43
CA VAL A 273 -20.29 4.40 -26.83
C VAL A 273 -19.84 3.22 -25.96
N LEU A 274 -20.79 2.58 -25.32
CA LEU A 274 -20.63 1.39 -24.49
C LEU A 274 -20.88 0.11 -25.30
N ASN A 275 -20.00 -0.88 -25.15
CA ASN A 275 -20.21 -2.26 -25.57
C ASN A 275 -20.56 -3.10 -24.32
N THR A 276 -21.85 -3.39 -24.13
CA THR A 276 -22.39 -4.04 -22.92
C THR A 276 -21.89 -5.48 -22.73
N ASN A 277 -21.53 -6.17 -23.83
CA ASN A 277 -21.02 -7.53 -23.84
C ASN A 277 -19.54 -7.60 -23.42
N THR A 278 -18.69 -6.77 -24.03
CA THR A 278 -17.23 -6.78 -23.73
C THR A 278 -16.84 -5.89 -22.56
N LYS A 279 -17.81 -5.18 -21.97
CA LYS A 279 -17.62 -4.16 -20.92
C LYS A 279 -16.50 -3.18 -21.26
N LYS A 280 -16.59 -2.60 -22.46
CA LYS A 280 -15.65 -1.57 -22.95
C LYS A 280 -16.39 -0.35 -23.46
N PHE A 281 -15.80 0.83 -23.28
CA PHE A 281 -16.33 2.06 -23.87
C PHE A 281 -15.35 2.73 -24.84
N HIS A 282 -15.91 3.55 -25.73
CA HIS A 282 -15.25 4.04 -26.93
C HIS A 282 -15.67 5.50 -27.20
N PHE A 283 -14.82 6.29 -27.86
CA PHE A 283 -15.34 7.44 -28.61
C PHE A 283 -16.22 6.96 -29.78
N SER A 284 -17.26 7.71 -30.13
CA SER A 284 -18.14 7.43 -31.28
C SER A 284 -17.39 7.28 -32.62
N SER A 285 -16.21 7.91 -32.75
CA SER A 285 -15.30 7.81 -33.91
C SER A 285 -14.47 6.52 -33.97
N CYS A 286 -14.50 5.67 -32.94
CA CYS A 286 -13.64 4.49 -32.85
C CYS A 286 -14.01 3.40 -33.87
N LYS A 287 -13.01 2.84 -34.55
CA LYS A 287 -13.18 1.80 -35.59
C LYS A 287 -13.90 0.53 -35.11
N GLU A 288 -13.87 0.24 -33.81
CA GLU A 288 -14.54 -0.93 -33.24
C GLU A 288 -16.04 -0.69 -33.02
N VAL A 289 -16.52 0.56 -32.92
CA VAL A 289 -17.95 0.89 -32.72
C VAL A 289 -18.81 0.30 -33.83
N LYS A 290 -18.34 0.36 -35.09
CA LYS A 290 -19.02 -0.23 -36.26
C LYS A 290 -19.17 -1.76 -36.23
N LYS A 291 -18.55 -2.45 -35.26
CA LYS A 291 -18.63 -3.90 -35.06
C LYS A 291 -19.45 -4.29 -33.82
N ILE A 292 -19.87 -3.31 -33.02
CA ILE A 292 -20.76 -3.56 -31.88
C ILE A 292 -22.13 -3.96 -32.46
N LYS A 293 -22.68 -5.08 -31.99
CA LYS A 293 -24.05 -5.49 -32.35
C LYS A 293 -25.04 -4.49 -31.74
N PRO A 294 -26.17 -4.16 -32.40
CA PRO A 294 -27.17 -3.24 -31.83
C PRO A 294 -27.65 -3.62 -30.42
N GLU A 295 -27.85 -4.92 -30.17
CA GLU A 295 -28.22 -5.49 -28.86
C GLU A 295 -27.19 -5.21 -27.74
N ASN A 296 -25.93 -4.97 -28.11
CA ASN A 296 -24.81 -4.73 -27.19
C ASN A 296 -24.35 -3.26 -27.17
N TYR A 297 -25.09 -2.36 -27.83
CA TYR A 297 -24.76 -0.94 -27.96
C TYR A 297 -25.53 -0.12 -26.92
N SER A 298 -24.82 0.76 -26.21
CA SER A 298 -25.43 1.81 -25.38
C SER A 298 -24.55 3.07 -25.42
N GLU A 299 -25.02 4.18 -24.88
CA GLU A 299 -24.29 5.45 -24.84
C GLU A 299 -24.29 6.04 -23.43
N THR A 300 -23.29 6.89 -23.14
CA THR A 300 -23.23 7.74 -21.96
C THR A 300 -22.47 9.02 -22.29
N ASN A 301 -22.79 10.12 -21.60
CA ASN A 301 -22.05 11.38 -21.69
C ASN A 301 -20.97 11.53 -20.61
N SER A 302 -20.93 10.65 -19.61
CA SER A 302 -19.92 10.64 -18.54
C SER A 302 -19.01 9.42 -18.68
N ARG A 303 -17.71 9.71 -18.78
CA ARG A 303 -16.63 8.72 -18.84
C ARG A 303 -16.51 7.98 -17.52
N GLU A 304 -16.59 8.71 -16.42
CA GLU A 304 -16.52 8.22 -15.04
C GLU A 304 -17.74 7.34 -14.72
N SER A 305 -18.94 7.69 -15.22
CA SER A 305 -20.12 6.82 -15.14
C SER A 305 -19.93 5.49 -15.88
N ALA A 306 -19.24 5.47 -17.03
CA ALA A 306 -18.88 4.23 -17.73
C ALA A 306 -17.94 3.37 -16.87
N ILE A 307 -16.89 3.97 -16.32
CA ILE A 307 -15.89 3.30 -15.47
C ILE A 307 -16.56 2.72 -14.21
N ASN A 308 -17.36 3.52 -13.50
CA ASN A 308 -18.11 3.11 -12.31
C ASN A 308 -19.13 2.00 -12.61
N SER A 309 -19.66 1.94 -13.84
CA SER A 309 -20.55 0.86 -14.32
C SER A 309 -19.79 -0.40 -14.77
N GLY A 310 -18.48 -0.48 -14.48
CA GLY A 310 -17.60 -1.60 -14.81
C GLY A 310 -17.16 -1.66 -16.27
N TYR A 311 -17.13 -0.53 -17.01
CA TYR A 311 -16.64 -0.49 -18.39
C TYR A 311 -15.21 0.04 -18.47
N VAL A 312 -14.35 -0.69 -19.18
CA VAL A 312 -12.94 -0.34 -19.38
C VAL A 312 -12.78 0.53 -20.65
N PRO A 313 -12.01 1.63 -20.64
CA PRO A 313 -11.75 2.42 -21.84
C PRO A 313 -11.06 1.59 -22.93
N CYS A 314 -11.47 1.78 -24.18
CA CYS A 314 -10.89 1.05 -25.29
C CYS A 314 -9.46 1.51 -25.59
N LYS A 315 -8.48 0.65 -25.29
CA LYS A 315 -7.02 0.81 -25.56
C LYS A 315 -6.62 1.14 -27.02
N LYS A 316 -7.58 1.29 -27.95
CA LYS A 316 -7.35 1.71 -29.36
C LYS A 316 -7.75 3.15 -29.66
N CYS A 317 -8.72 3.70 -28.93
CA CYS A 317 -9.15 5.09 -29.09
C CYS A 317 -8.92 5.94 -27.84
N ASN A 318 -8.51 5.31 -26.73
CA ASN A 318 -8.16 5.91 -25.44
C ASN A 318 -9.11 7.05 -25.03
N PRO A 319 -10.39 6.70 -24.79
CA PRO A 319 -11.39 7.65 -24.31
C PRO A 319 -11.20 7.99 -22.83
#